data_AF-A0A1R3WLT7-F1
#
_entry.id   AF-A0A1R3WLT7-F1
#
_cell.length_a   1.000
_cell.length_b   1.000
_cell.length_c   1.000
_cell.angle_alpha   90.00
_cell.angle_beta   90.00
_cell.angle_gamma   90.00
#
_symmetry.space_group_name_H-M   'P 1'
#
loop_
_entity.id
_entity.type
_entity.pdbx_description
1 polymer ?
#
loop_
_entity_poly.entity_id
_entity_poly.type
_entity_poly.pdbx_seq_one_letter_code
_entity_poly.pdbx_strand_id
1 'polypeptide(L)'
;MLNALVAYAAEEGPKNPLIPAWYDIIWSGVCFLVILFVVIKVALPRLTALLDERSAAIEGNIAKADEAQRKAEAALVEYTAQLADARKEAGEIRDAAREDGKKIVAEARDSASAEAARLTAAAHTQIEAERQSAFVSLRSEVGTLAIDLAGGVIGESLSDDKKAQAVVDRFLADLEASEKAKA
;
A
#
# COMPACT_ATOMS: atom_id res chain seq x y z
N MET A 1 5.94 127.58 28.79
CA MET A 1 5.82 126.11 28.98
C MET A 1 5.77 125.31 27.68
N LEU A 2 5.78 125.93 26.49
CA LEU A 2 5.86 125.21 25.20
C LEU A 2 7.30 124.84 24.76
N ASN A 3 8.33 125.56 25.22
CA ASN A 3 9.70 125.32 24.75
C ASN A 3 10.38 124.06 25.35
N ALA A 4 9.83 123.49 26.43
CA ALA A 4 10.34 122.23 27.01
C ALA A 4 9.85 120.98 26.27
N LEU A 5 8.74 121.08 25.53
CA LEU A 5 8.20 120.00 24.69
C LEU A 5 8.91 119.90 23.34
N VAL A 6 9.46 121.01 22.83
CA VAL A 6 10.17 121.05 21.54
C VAL A 6 11.59 120.47 21.64
N ALA A 7 12.22 120.50 22.82
CA ALA A 7 13.57 119.93 23.02
C ALA A 7 13.60 118.39 23.05
N TYR A 8 12.49 117.73 23.40
CA TYR A 8 12.41 116.26 23.40
C TYR A 8 12.10 115.68 22.01
N ALA A 9 11.60 116.49 21.07
CA ALA A 9 11.21 116.05 19.74
C ALA A 9 12.33 116.17 18.69
N ALA A 10 13.52 116.67 19.06
CA ALA A 10 14.57 117.05 18.11
C ALA A 10 15.75 116.05 18.00
N GLU A 11 15.72 114.91 18.69
CA GLU A 11 16.83 113.95 18.68
C GLU A 11 16.41 112.55 18.21
N GLU A 12 15.97 112.33 16.97
CA GLU A 12 16.16 111.03 16.32
C GLU A 12 16.40 111.17 14.81
N GLY A 13 17.64 110.90 14.38
CA GLY A 13 18.10 110.91 12.99
C GLY A 13 17.55 109.77 12.11
N PRO A 14 17.99 109.66 10.84
CA PRO A 14 17.30 108.92 9.79
C PRO A 14 17.39 107.40 10.02
N LYS A 15 16.25 106.77 10.32
CA LYS A 15 16.12 105.30 10.39
C LYS A 15 16.04 104.72 8.98
N ASN A 16 17.11 104.04 8.55
CA ASN A 16 17.21 103.39 7.24
C ASN A 16 16.26 102.16 7.18
N PRO A 17 15.22 102.13 6.33
CA PRO A 17 14.12 101.14 6.41
C PRO A 17 14.47 99.69 6.04
N LEU A 18 15.67 99.44 5.52
CA LEU A 18 16.10 98.12 5.02
C LEU A 18 16.96 97.35 6.02
N ILE A 19 17.49 98.01 7.06
CA ILE A 19 18.34 97.37 8.07
C ILE A 19 17.61 97.44 9.40
N PRO A 20 17.08 96.31 9.89
CA PRO A 20 16.43 96.27 11.19
C PRO A 20 17.43 96.65 12.28
N ALA A 21 16.92 97.22 13.37
CA ALA A 21 17.76 97.65 14.46
C ALA A 21 18.49 96.45 15.11
N TRP A 22 19.70 96.68 15.61
CA TRP A 22 20.56 95.63 16.17
C TRP A 22 19.91 94.82 17.30
N TYR A 23 19.01 95.44 18.08
CA TYR A 23 18.28 94.73 19.13
C TYR A 23 17.31 93.67 18.57
N ASP A 24 16.68 93.92 17.42
CA ASP A 24 15.76 92.96 16.78
C ASP A 24 16.51 91.75 16.27
N ILE A 25 17.71 91.93 15.70
CA ILE A 25 18.56 90.83 15.23
C ILE A 25 19.03 89.97 16.40
N ILE A 26 19.42 90.58 17.52
CA ILE A 26 19.86 89.85 18.71
C ILE A 26 18.69 89.06 19.33
N TRP A 27 17.53 89.69 19.52
CA TRP A 27 16.39 89.04 20.15
C TRP A 27 15.77 87.95 19.25
N SER A 28 15.67 88.19 17.94
CA SER A 28 15.25 87.16 16.98
C SER A 28 16.24 86.00 16.89
N GLY A 29 17.55 86.27 16.97
CA GLY A 29 18.59 85.25 17.05
C GLY A 29 18.48 84.39 18.32
N VAL A 30 18.20 85.00 19.47
CA VAL A 30 17.96 84.28 20.73
C VAL A 30 16.72 83.39 20.61
N CYS A 31 15.60 83.90 20.11
CA CYS A 31 14.40 83.09 19.86
C CYS A 31 14.66 81.94 18.87
N PHE A 32 15.42 82.20 17.80
CA PHE A 32 15.81 81.18 16.84
C PHE A 32 16.67 80.09 17.48
N LEU A 33 17.66 80.45 18.30
CA LEU A 33 18.51 79.49 19.01
C LEU A 33 17.72 78.66 20.01
N VAL A 34 16.75 79.24 20.71
CA VAL A 34 15.86 78.49 21.62
C VAL A 34 15.03 77.47 20.85
N ILE A 35 14.44 77.87 19.72
CA ILE A 35 13.68 76.96 18.85
C ILE A 35 14.59 75.87 18.29
N LEU A 36 15.78 76.24 17.78
CA LEU A 36 16.76 75.30 17.25
C LEU A 36 17.19 74.28 18.30
N PHE A 37 17.42 74.72 19.54
CA PHE A 37 17.74 73.83 20.65
C PHE A 37 16.60 72.85 20.93
N VAL A 38 15.35 73.31 20.94
CA VAL A 38 14.18 72.42 21.13
C VAL A 38 14.05 71.43 19.96
N VAL A 39 14.25 71.86 18.72
CA VAL A 39 14.21 70.98 17.53
C VAL A 39 15.30 69.91 17.60
N ILE A 40 16.53 70.30 17.95
CA ILE A 40 17.65 69.35 18.07
C ILE A 40 17.41 68.39 19.23
N LYS A 41 16.93 68.88 20.38
CA LYS A 41 16.72 68.08 21.59
C LYS A 41 15.50 67.15 21.51
N VAL A 42 14.47 67.52 20.73
CA VAL A 42 13.16 66.84 20.74
C VAL A 42 12.78 66.27 19.37
N ALA A 43 12.90 67.04 18.29
CA ALA A 43 12.43 66.61 16.97
C ALA A 43 13.40 65.61 16.30
N LEU A 44 14.70 65.88 16.35
CA LEU A 44 15.73 64.96 15.81
C LEU A 44 15.67 63.56 16.44
N PRO A 45 15.71 63.39 17.78
CA PRO A 45 15.70 62.05 18.37
C PRO A 45 14.39 61.30 18.11
N ARG A 46 13.26 61.99 17.98
CA ARG A 46 11.99 61.35 17.60
C ARG A 46 12.01 60.85 16.15
N LEU A 47 12.62 61.61 15.24
CA LEU A 47 12.74 61.21 13.85
C LEU A 47 13.69 60.01 13.68
N THR A 48 14.85 60.03 14.34
CA THR A 48 15.79 58.90 14.28
C THR A 48 15.18 57.65 14.90
N ALA A 49 14.49 57.74 16.04
CA ALA A 49 13.82 56.60 16.64
C ALA A 49 12.78 55.94 15.71
N LEU A 50 12.00 56.75 14.98
CA LEU A 50 11.04 56.22 14.00
C LEU A 50 11.74 55.55 12.80
N LEU A 51 12.85 56.12 12.32
CA LEU A 51 13.62 55.53 11.22
C LEU A 51 14.31 54.23 11.66
N ASP A 52 14.83 54.18 12.89
CA ASP A 52 15.44 52.99 13.48
C ASP A 52 14.39 51.89 13.68
N GLU A 53 13.19 52.22 14.18
CA GLU A 53 12.08 51.27 14.30
C GLU A 53 11.67 50.70 12.94
N ARG A 54 11.57 51.55 11.90
CA ARG A 54 11.26 51.13 10.53
C ARG A 54 12.36 50.23 9.97
N SER A 55 13.62 50.59 10.17
CA SER A 55 14.77 49.81 9.69
C SER A 55 14.82 48.44 10.38
N ALA A 56 14.68 48.41 11.70
CA ALA A 56 14.62 47.17 12.48
C ALA A 56 13.42 46.28 12.09
N ALA A 57 12.26 46.87 11.80
CA ALA A 57 11.10 46.13 11.32
C ALA A 57 11.34 45.52 9.93
N ILE A 58 11.99 46.26 9.01
CA ILE A 58 12.33 45.78 7.68
C ILE A 58 13.37 44.66 7.76
N GLU A 59 14.47 44.87 8.47
CA GLU A 59 15.51 43.86 8.67
C GLU A 59 14.96 42.60 9.34
N GLY A 60 14.14 42.76 10.37
CA GLY A 60 13.47 41.64 11.03
C GLY A 60 12.53 40.88 10.11
N ASN A 61 11.82 41.57 9.21
CA ASN A 61 10.94 40.92 8.23
C ASN A 61 11.72 40.21 7.13
N ILE A 62 12.84 40.78 6.67
CA ILE A 62 13.73 40.12 5.70
C ILE A 62 14.33 38.86 6.31
N ALA A 63 14.85 38.93 7.54
CA ALA A 63 15.40 37.77 8.24
C ALA A 63 14.35 36.65 8.42
N LYS A 64 13.10 37.01 8.74
CA LYS A 64 11.99 36.04 8.83
C LYS A 64 11.63 35.45 7.46
N ALA A 65 11.66 36.25 6.40
CA ALA A 65 11.40 35.77 5.05
C ALA A 65 12.48 34.79 4.59
N ASP A 66 13.75 35.10 4.83
CA ASP A 66 14.88 34.23 4.51
C ASP A 66 14.81 32.92 5.33
N GLU A 67 14.47 33.00 6.62
CA GLU A 67 14.29 31.80 7.45
C GLU A 67 13.11 30.95 6.96
N ALA A 68 11.99 31.58 6.59
CA ALA A 68 10.83 30.88 6.04
C ALA A 68 11.15 30.22 4.71
N GLN A 69 11.90 30.90 3.82
CA GLN A 69 12.33 30.36 2.55
C GLN A 69 13.27 29.16 2.75
N ARG A 70 14.26 29.27 3.64
CA ARG A 70 15.15 28.15 3.98
C ARG A 70 14.40 26.95 4.55
N LYS A 71 13.41 27.17 5.43
CA LYS A 71 12.55 26.10 5.97
C LYS A 71 11.70 25.46 4.87
N ALA A 72 11.16 26.26 3.96
CA ALA A 72 10.39 25.75 2.82
C ALA A 72 11.25 24.91 1.88
N GLU A 73 12.47 25.36 1.56
CA GLU A 73 13.42 24.60 0.76
C GLU A 73 13.84 23.29 1.44
N ALA A 74 14.15 23.33 2.74
CA ALA A 74 14.46 22.13 3.51
C ALA A 74 13.29 21.13 3.55
N ALA A 75 12.07 21.61 3.79
CA ALA A 75 10.86 20.79 3.78
C ALA A 75 10.58 20.19 2.39
N LEU A 76 10.86 20.95 1.32
CA LEU A 76 10.70 20.46 -0.04
C LEU A 76 11.71 19.36 -0.37
N VAL A 77 12.98 19.52 0.05
CA VAL A 77 13.99 18.47 -0.09
C VAL A 77 13.57 17.21 0.66
N GLU A 78 13.17 17.34 1.93
CA GLU A 78 12.70 16.20 2.73
C GLU A 78 11.48 15.53 2.10
N TYR A 79 10.48 16.29 1.65
CA TYR A 79 9.30 15.78 0.98
C TYR A 79 9.65 15.03 -0.31
N THR A 80 10.55 15.57 -1.14
CA THR A 80 10.99 14.89 -2.36
C THR A 80 11.78 13.61 -2.09
N ALA A 81 12.58 13.59 -1.03
CA ALA A 81 13.28 12.39 -0.57
C ALA A 81 12.29 11.32 -0.09
N GLN A 82 11.32 11.68 0.77
CA GLN A 82 10.26 10.78 1.22
C GLN A 82 9.44 10.23 0.05
N LEU A 83 9.14 11.05 -0.96
CA LEU A 83 8.43 10.60 -2.15
C LEU A 83 9.26 9.61 -3.00
N ALA A 84 10.57 9.84 -3.11
CA ALA A 84 11.47 8.93 -3.81
C ALA A 84 11.58 7.58 -3.07
N ASP A 85 11.73 7.62 -1.74
CA ASP A 85 11.78 6.42 -0.90
C ASP A 85 10.46 5.64 -0.95
N ALA A 86 9.32 6.31 -0.84
CA ALA A 86 8.01 5.66 -0.96
C ALA A 86 7.80 5.00 -2.34
N ARG A 87 8.30 5.62 -3.42
CA ARG A 87 8.26 5.01 -4.76
C ARG A 87 9.17 3.79 -4.88
N LYS A 88 10.34 3.83 -4.25
CA LYS A 88 11.27 2.71 -4.19
C LYS A 88 10.67 1.54 -3.42
N GLU A 89 10.15 1.80 -2.22
CA GLU A 89 9.47 0.80 -1.38
C GLU A 89 8.26 0.19 -2.10
N ALA A 90 7.43 1.01 -2.76
CA ALA A 90 6.34 0.52 -3.57
C ALA A 90 6.81 -0.37 -4.74
N GLY A 91 7.98 -0.07 -5.33
CA GLY A 91 8.61 -0.93 -6.33
C GLY A 91 9.01 -2.28 -5.75
N GLU A 92 9.73 -2.27 -4.62
CA GLU A 92 10.18 -3.47 -3.92
C GLU A 92 9.01 -4.36 -3.49
N ILE A 93 7.93 -3.78 -2.96
CA ILE A 93 6.70 -4.51 -2.59
C ILE A 93 6.07 -5.17 -3.83
N ARG A 94 6.02 -4.48 -4.97
CA ARG A 94 5.45 -5.05 -6.21
C ARG A 94 6.29 -6.17 -6.76
N ASP A 95 7.61 -6.05 -6.69
CA ASP A 95 8.52 -7.10 -7.15
C ASP A 95 8.47 -8.32 -6.23
N ALA A 96 8.46 -8.12 -4.90
CA ALA A 96 8.24 -9.19 -3.92
C ALA A 96 6.90 -9.90 -4.14
N ALA A 97 5.80 -9.16 -4.29
CA ALA A 97 4.49 -9.73 -4.55
C ALA A 97 4.44 -10.51 -5.88
N ARG A 98 5.17 -10.08 -6.90
CA ARG A 98 5.29 -10.80 -8.18
C ARG A 98 6.10 -12.09 -8.03
N GLU A 99 7.17 -12.07 -7.23
CA GLU A 99 7.96 -13.27 -6.93
C GLU A 99 7.15 -14.29 -6.12
N ASP A 100 6.46 -13.83 -5.08
CA ASP A 100 5.60 -14.67 -4.25
C ASP A 100 4.43 -15.24 -5.06
N GLY A 101 3.82 -14.43 -5.92
CA GLY A 101 2.79 -14.90 -6.85
C GLY A 101 3.30 -16.01 -7.78
N LYS A 102 4.55 -15.92 -8.26
CA LYS A 102 5.16 -17.00 -9.06
C LYS A 102 5.40 -18.26 -8.22
N LYS A 103 5.88 -18.12 -6.98
CA LYS A 103 6.09 -19.25 -6.06
C LYS A 103 4.78 -19.97 -5.76
N ILE A 104 3.73 -19.23 -5.42
CA ILE A 104 2.38 -19.79 -5.15
C ILE A 104 1.87 -20.55 -6.37
N VAL A 105 2.01 -20.00 -7.58
CA VAL A 105 1.58 -20.69 -8.81
C VAL A 105 2.40 -21.95 -9.08
N ALA A 106 3.71 -21.92 -8.82
CA ALA A 106 4.57 -23.09 -8.96
C ALA A 106 4.19 -24.19 -7.96
N GLU A 107 4.06 -23.85 -6.67
CA GLU A 107 3.64 -24.78 -5.62
C GLU A 107 2.25 -25.36 -5.88
N ALA A 108 1.30 -24.54 -6.34
CA ALA A 108 -0.04 -25.00 -6.70
C ALA A 108 0.00 -25.98 -7.88
N ARG A 109 0.86 -25.75 -8.88
CA ARG A 109 1.04 -26.68 -10.02
C ARG A 109 1.69 -27.99 -9.60
N ASP A 110 2.70 -27.93 -8.74
CA ASP A 110 3.38 -29.14 -8.25
C ASP A 110 2.44 -29.98 -7.39
N SER A 111 1.69 -29.35 -6.49
CA SER A 111 0.65 -30.00 -5.69
C SER A 111 -0.45 -30.62 -6.55
N ALA A 112 -0.96 -29.88 -7.54
CA ALA A 112 -1.96 -30.39 -8.47
C ALA A 112 -1.45 -31.58 -9.28
N SER A 113 -0.18 -31.56 -9.72
CA SER A 113 0.44 -32.66 -10.45
C SER A 113 0.64 -33.90 -9.58
N ALA A 114 1.06 -33.71 -8.33
CA ALA A 114 1.19 -34.80 -7.37
C ALA A 114 -0.17 -35.43 -7.03
N GLU A 115 -1.20 -34.62 -6.82
CA GLU A 115 -2.56 -35.10 -6.55
C GLU A 115 -3.16 -35.82 -7.75
N ALA A 116 -2.95 -35.30 -8.97
CA ALA A 116 -3.37 -35.97 -10.20
C ALA A 116 -2.70 -37.34 -10.34
N ALA A 117 -1.39 -37.44 -10.10
CA ALA A 117 -0.66 -38.71 -10.14
C ALA A 117 -1.20 -39.71 -9.09
N ARG A 118 -1.49 -39.23 -7.86
CA ARG A 118 -2.09 -40.05 -6.80
C ARG A 118 -3.46 -40.56 -7.20
N LEU A 119 -4.32 -39.69 -7.76
CA LEU A 119 -5.65 -40.05 -8.21
C LEU A 119 -5.59 -41.08 -9.34
N THR A 120 -4.71 -40.90 -10.33
CA THR A 120 -4.52 -41.86 -11.42
C THR A 120 -4.04 -43.22 -10.91
N ALA A 121 -3.09 -43.25 -9.97
CA ALA A 121 -2.64 -44.50 -9.36
C ALA A 121 -3.75 -45.22 -8.58
N ALA A 122 -4.56 -44.47 -7.83
CA ALA A 122 -5.72 -45.00 -7.13
C ALA A 122 -6.77 -45.53 -8.11
N ALA A 123 -7.06 -44.80 -9.19
CA ALA A 123 -7.99 -45.23 -10.24
C ALA A 123 -7.52 -46.52 -10.92
N HIS A 124 -6.23 -46.66 -11.25
CA HIS A 124 -5.70 -47.90 -11.79
C HIS A 124 -5.86 -49.09 -10.82
N THR A 125 -5.57 -48.87 -9.53
CA THR A 125 -5.75 -49.90 -8.50
C THR A 125 -7.20 -50.32 -8.38
N GLN A 126 -8.13 -49.35 -8.40
CA GLN A 126 -9.56 -49.60 -8.35
C GLN A 126 -10.06 -50.36 -9.58
N ILE A 127 -9.60 -49.99 -10.78
CA ILE A 127 -9.94 -50.66 -12.04
C ILE A 127 -9.47 -52.13 -12.00
N GLU A 128 -8.26 -52.41 -11.52
CA GLU A 128 -7.77 -53.79 -11.41
C GLU A 128 -8.59 -54.62 -10.40
N ALA A 129 -8.99 -54.02 -9.27
CA ALA A 129 -9.86 -54.66 -8.30
C ALA A 129 -11.26 -54.95 -8.89
N GLU A 130 -11.85 -54.00 -9.61
CA GLU A 130 -13.12 -54.16 -10.31
C GLU A 130 -13.04 -55.24 -11.39
N ARG A 131 -11.93 -55.28 -12.14
CA ARG A 131 -11.67 -56.33 -13.14
C ARG A 131 -11.66 -57.71 -12.53
N GLN A 132 -10.96 -57.88 -11.41
CA GLN A 132 -10.89 -59.14 -10.71
C GLN A 132 -12.26 -59.55 -10.17
N SER A 133 -13.03 -58.61 -9.60
CA SER A 133 -14.39 -58.86 -9.14
C SER A 133 -15.31 -59.27 -10.29
N ALA A 134 -15.27 -58.55 -11.42
CA ALA A 134 -16.04 -58.88 -12.61
C ALA A 134 -15.68 -60.27 -13.16
N PHE A 135 -14.40 -60.64 -13.14
CA PHE A 135 -13.96 -61.96 -13.59
C PHE A 135 -14.48 -63.10 -12.70
N VAL A 136 -14.50 -62.89 -11.38
CA VAL A 136 -15.07 -63.84 -10.41
C VAL A 136 -16.58 -63.99 -10.62
N SER A 137 -17.31 -62.88 -10.76
CA SER A 137 -18.75 -62.90 -11.03
C SER A 137 -19.07 -63.60 -12.35
N LEU A 138 -18.34 -63.28 -13.43
CA LEU A 138 -18.50 -63.93 -14.73
C LEU A 138 -18.24 -65.44 -14.66
N ARG A 139 -17.21 -65.87 -13.94
CA ARG A 139 -16.91 -67.30 -13.77
C ARG A 139 -18.04 -68.01 -13.01
N SER A 140 -18.65 -67.36 -12.03
CA SER A 140 -19.81 -67.90 -11.31
C SER A 140 -21.03 -68.02 -12.24
N GLU A 141 -21.36 -66.97 -12.99
CA GLU A 141 -22.50 -66.97 -13.91
C GLU A 141 -22.35 -68.01 -15.03
N VAL A 142 -21.18 -68.10 -15.65
CA VAL A 142 -20.87 -69.11 -16.67
C VAL A 142 -20.92 -70.52 -16.07
N GLY A 143 -20.45 -70.70 -14.83
CA GLY A 143 -20.54 -71.96 -14.10
C GLY A 143 -21.99 -72.41 -13.91
N THR A 144 -22.87 -71.51 -13.48
CA THR A 144 -24.31 -71.77 -13.35
C THR A 144 -24.94 -72.11 -14.70
N LEU A 145 -24.69 -71.31 -15.73
CA LEU A 145 -25.22 -71.56 -17.09
C LEU A 145 -24.74 -72.89 -17.67
N ALA A 146 -23.50 -73.29 -17.40
CA ALA A 146 -22.96 -74.58 -17.84
C ALA A 146 -23.62 -75.76 -17.10
N ILE A 147 -23.88 -75.62 -15.80
CA ILE A 147 -24.64 -76.62 -15.02
C ILE A 147 -26.08 -76.72 -15.52
N ASP A 148 -26.75 -75.59 -15.76
CA ASP A 148 -28.12 -75.54 -16.27
C ASP A 148 -28.21 -76.21 -17.64
N LEU A 149 -27.26 -75.93 -18.54
CA LEU A 149 -27.17 -76.57 -19.85
C LEU A 149 -26.91 -78.08 -19.73
N ALA A 150 -25.96 -78.49 -18.88
CA ALA A 150 -25.68 -79.90 -18.63
C ALA A 150 -26.90 -80.63 -18.06
N GLY A 151 -27.63 -80.00 -17.12
CA GLY A 151 -28.88 -80.52 -16.58
C GLY A 151 -29.96 -80.67 -17.64
N GLY A 152 -30.11 -79.71 -18.55
CA GLY A 152 -31.03 -79.80 -19.69
C GLY A 152 -30.67 -80.94 -20.66
N VAL A 153 -29.39 -81.07 -21.03
CA VAL A 153 -28.91 -82.14 -21.93
C VAL A 153 -29.05 -83.52 -21.28
N ILE A 154 -28.70 -83.66 -20.00
CA ILE A 154 -28.84 -84.90 -19.25
C ILE A 154 -30.32 -85.26 -19.10
N GLY A 155 -31.17 -84.30 -18.74
CA GLY A 155 -32.62 -84.47 -18.63
C GLY A 155 -33.24 -84.96 -19.94
N GLU A 156 -32.86 -84.37 -21.08
CA GLU A 156 -33.27 -84.84 -22.40
C GLU A 156 -32.74 -86.26 -22.68
N SER A 157 -31.48 -86.56 -22.34
CA SER A 157 -30.88 -87.88 -22.58
C SER A 157 -31.47 -89.01 -21.72
N LEU A 158 -31.96 -88.68 -20.52
CA LEU A 158 -32.61 -89.59 -19.58
C LEU A 158 -34.08 -89.84 -19.89
N SER A 159 -34.67 -89.12 -20.86
CA SER A 159 -36.02 -89.41 -21.37
C SER A 159 -36.11 -90.74 -22.15
N ASP A 160 -34.96 -91.31 -22.52
CA ASP A 160 -34.82 -92.64 -23.12
C ASP A 160 -34.56 -93.70 -22.04
N ASP A 161 -35.57 -94.53 -21.74
CA ASP A 161 -35.55 -95.57 -20.70
C ASP A 161 -34.32 -96.48 -20.76
N LYS A 162 -33.81 -96.79 -21.95
CA LYS A 162 -32.61 -97.65 -22.10
C LYS A 162 -31.34 -96.97 -21.64
N LYS A 163 -31.22 -95.66 -21.87
CA LYS A 163 -30.05 -94.88 -21.43
C LYS A 163 -30.10 -94.63 -19.94
N ALA A 164 -31.28 -94.38 -19.38
CA ALA A 164 -31.48 -94.25 -17.94
C ALA A 164 -31.08 -95.52 -17.18
N GLN A 165 -31.51 -96.70 -17.65
CA GLN A 165 -31.11 -97.98 -17.04
C GLN A 165 -29.60 -98.23 -17.13
N ALA A 166 -28.97 -97.94 -18.28
CA ALA A 166 -27.52 -98.11 -18.45
C ALA A 166 -26.68 -97.23 -17.50
N VAL A 167 -27.17 -96.04 -17.15
CA VAL A 167 -26.51 -95.16 -16.16
C VAL A 167 -26.62 -95.74 -14.74
N VAL A 168 -27.78 -96.30 -14.38
CA VAL A 168 -28.00 -96.97 -13.08
C VAL A 168 -27.11 -98.20 -12.94
N ASP A 169 -27.09 -99.06 -13.95
CA ASP A 169 -26.27 -100.28 -13.95
C ASP A 169 -24.78 -99.95 -13.81
N ARG A 170 -24.31 -98.88 -14.48
CA ARG A 170 -22.93 -98.42 -14.37
C ARG A 170 -22.60 -97.86 -13.00
N PHE A 171 -23.52 -97.14 -12.36
CA PHE A 171 -23.34 -96.64 -11.00
C PHE A 171 -23.29 -97.78 -9.97
N LEU A 172 -24.14 -98.80 -10.12
CA LEU A 172 -24.12 -100.01 -9.29
C LEU A 172 -22.79 -100.77 -9.45
N ALA A 173 -22.28 -100.90 -10.68
CA ALA A 173 -20.98 -101.51 -10.93
C ALA A 173 -19.82 -100.73 -10.29
N ASP A 174 -19.83 -99.39 -10.32
CA ASP A 174 -18.80 -98.56 -9.67
C ASP A 174 -18.88 -98.64 -8.14
N LEU A 175 -20.07 -98.74 -7.55
CA LEU A 175 -20.23 -98.95 -6.10
C LEU A 175 -19.70 -100.31 -5.66
N GLU A 176 -20.03 -101.37 -6.39
CA GLU A 176 -19.49 -102.70 -6.13
C GLU A 176 -17.96 -102.74 -6.26
N ALA A 177 -17.40 -101.99 -7.22
CA ALA A 177 -15.96 -101.86 -7.39
C ALA A 177 -15.30 -101.07 -6.24
N SER A 178 -15.93 -99.98 -5.78
CA SER A 178 -15.45 -99.15 -4.67
C SER A 178 -15.51 -99.87 -3.31
N GLU A 179 -16.58 -100.62 -3.04
CA GLU A 179 -16.72 -101.49 -1.87
C GLU A 179 -15.65 -102.59 -1.85
N LYS A 180 -15.43 -103.27 -2.99
CA LYS A 180 -14.34 -104.26 -3.13
C LYS A 180 -12.95 -103.68 -3.02
N ALA A 181 -12.76 -102.39 -3.29
CA ALA A 181 -11.48 -101.69 -3.10
C ALA A 181 -11.26 -101.23 -1.65
N LYS A 182 -12.30 -101.23 -0.81
CA LYS A 182 -12.27 -100.85 0.61
C LYS A 182 -12.26 -102.02 1.59
N ALA A 183 -12.65 -103.22 1.14
CA ALA A 183 -12.56 -104.49 1.86
C ALA A 183 -11.20 -105.18 1.60
#